data_AF-A0A8J3D7H9-F1
#
_entry.id   AF-A0A8J3D7H9-F1
#
_cell.length_a   1.000
_cell.length_b   1.000
_cell.length_c   1.000
_cell.angle_alpha   90.00
_cell.angle_beta   90.00
_cell.angle_gamma   90.00
#
_symmetry.space_group_name_H-M   'P 1'
#
loop_
_entity.id
_entity.type
_entity.pdbx_description
1 polymer ?
#
loop_
_entity_poly.entity_id
_entity_poly.type
_entity_poly.pdbx_seq_one_letter_code
_entity_poly.pdbx_strand_id
1 'polypeptide(L)'
;MKKLSLFLLVLTAASLSGCRETTSPEIYNKAASDPKLYNDLGIHLTNVIIHDIFKPPVASRIYAYTNLAGYEALVPGNPEFRSLAGQLNGFEATPQPEEGKEYCFPLASAKAFSMVGRKLTFSENMWDDYEKEFFQKYKDMGIPDDVIDRSMAYGEAVAKHVIDYSGGDNYKQIRGFRYTVTNEPGTWVPTPPAYADACEPMWNTVRPFTMDSVKQFKCPAPAKYDLSKNSEFMKLTREVYDIGKNMTEDQRTTAYFWDDNAFVTNVVGHVMFANKKMTPPGHWLAITRTVAENQKLDLMQTTECYTMGSIAMFDAFVSCWDEKYSSVRIRPETVINNGWDPAWRPYLETPPFPEYVSGHSSISAACGTVLTHLLGENVAFTDTTEKKYGHGVKSFKSFEDAYWDASYSRMYGGIHYRDGVEEGTHLGETVGNWVWKKLNTRKKEKDALAVR
;
A
#
# COMPACT_ATOMS: atom_id res chain seq x y z
N MET A 1 60.36 32.85 -51.94
CA MET A 1 59.01 32.36 -51.63
C MET A 1 59.02 30.85 -51.89
N LYS A 2 59.12 29.99 -50.85
CA LYS A 2 58.04 29.10 -50.35
C LYS A 2 57.18 28.52 -51.49
N LYS A 3 56.87 27.24 -51.64
CA LYS A 3 56.95 25.96 -50.91
C LYS A 3 56.33 24.94 -51.90
N LEU A 4 56.71 23.66 -51.89
CA LEU A 4 55.77 22.52 -51.76
C LEU A 4 56.55 21.21 -51.77
N SER A 5 56.95 20.74 -50.58
CA SER A 5 57.27 19.33 -50.36
C SER A 5 56.02 18.64 -49.85
N LEU A 6 55.66 17.58 -50.56
CA LEU A 6 54.62 16.61 -50.25
C LEU A 6 55.00 15.88 -48.96
N PHE A 7 54.16 15.97 -47.91
CA PHE A 7 54.26 15.09 -46.75
C PHE A 7 52.95 14.32 -46.61
N LEU A 8 53.08 13.01 -46.77
CA LEU A 8 52.05 12.00 -46.59
C LEU A 8 51.76 11.90 -45.09
N LEU A 9 50.54 12.22 -44.65
CA LEU A 9 50.08 11.95 -43.29
C LEU A 9 49.10 10.78 -43.35
N VAL A 10 49.58 9.59 -43.01
CA VAL A 10 48.71 8.43 -42.76
C VAL A 10 48.09 8.62 -41.38
N LEU A 11 46.81 9.00 -41.35
CA LEU A 11 46.00 9.00 -40.13
C LEU A 11 45.51 7.57 -39.88
N THR A 12 46.20 6.86 -39.00
CA THR A 12 45.64 5.68 -38.31
C THR A 12 44.59 6.15 -37.32
N ALA A 13 43.32 6.06 -37.70
CA ALA A 13 42.19 6.17 -36.78
C ALA A 13 42.17 4.92 -35.89
N ALA A 14 42.72 5.03 -34.68
CA ALA A 14 42.48 4.06 -33.62
C ALA A 14 41.04 4.28 -33.13
N SER A 15 40.14 3.37 -33.50
CA SER A 15 38.84 3.22 -32.88
C SER A 15 39.02 2.86 -31.41
N LEU A 16 38.91 3.87 -30.53
CA LEU A 16 38.69 3.67 -29.10
C LEU A 16 37.27 3.14 -28.92
N SER A 17 37.08 1.84 -29.14
CA SER A 17 35.99 1.11 -28.52
C SER A 17 36.25 1.15 -27.02
N GLY A 18 35.55 2.05 -26.32
CA GLY A 18 35.57 2.09 -24.86
C GLY A 18 35.04 0.76 -24.33
N CYS A 19 35.95 -0.17 -24.05
CA CYS A 19 35.64 -1.34 -23.23
C CYS A 19 35.31 -0.80 -21.84
N ARG A 20 34.02 -0.71 -21.53
CA ARG A 20 33.58 -0.58 -20.14
C ARG A 20 34.14 -1.81 -19.42
N GLU A 21 35.00 -1.64 -18.42
CA GLU A 21 35.52 -2.76 -17.65
C GLU A 21 34.32 -3.54 -17.07
N THR A 22 34.06 -4.73 -17.64
CA THR A 22 33.01 -5.62 -17.16
C THR A 22 33.34 -5.99 -15.72
N THR A 23 32.45 -5.59 -14.81
CA THR A 23 32.64 -5.79 -13.39
C THR A 23 32.22 -7.22 -13.02
N SER A 24 32.82 -7.83 -12.00
CA SER A 24 32.48 -9.22 -11.66
C SER A 24 31.02 -9.35 -11.18
N PRO A 25 30.38 -10.54 -11.35
CA PRO A 25 29.08 -10.88 -10.79
C PRO A 25 28.83 -10.34 -9.38
N GLU A 26 29.79 -10.54 -8.49
CA GLU A 26 29.71 -10.14 -7.09
C GLU A 26 29.62 -8.63 -6.92
N ILE A 27 30.40 -7.85 -7.68
CA ILE A 27 30.47 -6.40 -7.53
C ILE A 27 29.18 -5.75 -8.03
N TYR A 28 28.74 -6.09 -9.25
CA TYR A 28 27.55 -5.45 -9.80
C TYR A 28 26.29 -5.94 -9.08
N ASN A 29 26.18 -7.20 -8.64
CA ASN A 29 25.02 -7.66 -7.88
C ASN A 29 24.94 -6.99 -6.52
N LYS A 30 26.07 -6.73 -5.87
CA LYS A 30 26.11 -5.96 -4.61
C LYS A 30 25.60 -4.54 -4.81
N ALA A 31 26.02 -3.86 -5.88
CA ALA A 31 25.53 -2.51 -6.21
C ALA A 31 24.03 -2.52 -6.57
N ALA A 32 23.60 -3.52 -7.33
CA ALA A 32 22.20 -3.68 -7.75
C ALA A 32 21.27 -4.06 -6.60
N SER A 33 21.80 -4.66 -5.53
CA SER A 33 21.05 -5.09 -4.34
C SER A 33 20.88 -3.99 -3.29
N ASP A 34 21.13 -2.71 -3.62
CA ASP A 34 20.83 -1.59 -2.73
C ASP A 34 19.30 -1.48 -2.51
N PRO A 35 18.79 -1.66 -1.27
CA PRO A 35 17.36 -1.55 -0.97
C PRO A 35 16.76 -0.19 -1.36
N LYS A 36 17.59 0.86 -1.44
CA LYS A 36 17.15 2.19 -1.87
C LYS A 36 16.53 2.17 -3.27
N LEU A 37 17.00 1.32 -4.18
CA LEU A 37 16.46 1.22 -5.54
C LEU A 37 15.00 0.74 -5.52
N TYR A 38 14.68 -0.23 -4.66
CA TYR A 38 13.31 -0.72 -4.48
C TYR A 38 12.44 0.31 -3.75
N ASN A 39 12.99 1.00 -2.74
CA ASN A 39 12.31 2.10 -2.08
C ASN A 39 11.98 3.24 -3.04
N ASP A 40 12.90 3.61 -3.94
CA ASP A 40 12.69 4.63 -4.97
C ASP A 40 11.53 4.25 -5.91
N LEU A 41 11.41 2.96 -6.29
CA LEU A 41 10.28 2.44 -7.08
C LEU A 41 8.95 2.54 -6.31
N GLY A 42 8.94 2.17 -5.03
CA GLY A 42 7.76 2.28 -4.15
C GLY A 42 7.27 3.73 -3.99
N ILE A 43 8.21 4.68 -3.87
CA ILE A 43 7.91 6.12 -3.85
C ILE A 43 7.28 6.55 -5.18
N HIS A 44 7.87 6.13 -6.31
CA HIS A 44 7.35 6.48 -7.62
C HIS A 44 5.93 5.94 -7.82
N LEU A 45 5.69 4.66 -7.52
CA LEU A 45 4.36 4.06 -7.57
C LEU A 45 3.35 4.83 -6.73
N THR A 46 3.74 5.25 -5.53
CA THR A 46 2.89 6.05 -4.65
C THR A 46 2.58 7.41 -5.25
N ASN A 47 3.55 8.08 -5.86
CA ASN A 47 3.31 9.36 -6.54
C ASN A 47 2.34 9.22 -7.71
N VAL A 48 2.44 8.13 -8.49
CA VAL A 48 1.49 7.83 -9.58
C VAL A 48 0.09 7.55 -9.01
N ILE A 49 -0.02 6.76 -7.93
CA ILE A 49 -1.29 6.45 -7.26
C ILE A 49 -2.01 7.72 -6.79
N ILE A 50 -1.25 8.67 -6.20
CA ILE A 50 -1.77 9.98 -5.78
C ILE A 50 -2.18 10.81 -6.99
N HIS A 51 -1.35 10.84 -8.04
CA HIS A 51 -1.63 11.60 -9.26
C HIS A 51 -2.94 11.14 -9.92
N ASP A 52 -3.13 9.82 -10.02
CA ASP A 52 -4.28 9.16 -10.63
C ASP A 52 -5.53 9.10 -9.72
N ILE A 53 -5.41 9.55 -8.46
CA ILE A 53 -6.51 9.66 -7.49
C ILE A 53 -7.17 8.29 -7.26
N PHE A 54 -6.35 7.24 -7.10
CA PHE A 54 -6.88 5.92 -6.77
C PHE A 54 -7.49 5.89 -5.36
N LYS A 55 -8.68 5.30 -5.25
CA LYS A 55 -9.36 5.08 -3.98
C LYS A 55 -8.60 4.10 -3.10
N PRO A 56 -8.68 4.19 -1.76
CA PRO A 56 -7.87 3.36 -0.85
C PRO A 56 -7.92 1.84 -1.11
N PRO A 57 -9.09 1.19 -1.33
CA PRO A 57 -9.11 -0.25 -1.63
C PRO A 57 -8.35 -0.58 -2.92
N VAL A 58 -8.54 0.24 -3.96
CA VAL A 58 -7.85 0.07 -5.25
C VAL A 58 -6.35 0.30 -5.12
N ALA A 59 -5.92 1.30 -4.34
CA ALA A 59 -4.51 1.53 -4.06
C ALA A 59 -3.87 0.30 -3.39
N SER A 60 -4.52 -0.30 -2.39
CA SER A 60 -4.02 -1.53 -1.74
C SER A 60 -3.81 -2.68 -2.74
N ARG A 61 -4.71 -2.82 -3.72
CA ARG A 61 -4.61 -3.81 -4.81
C ARG A 61 -3.38 -3.58 -5.66
N ILE A 62 -3.16 -2.33 -6.09
CA ILE A 62 -2.02 -1.95 -6.93
C ILE A 62 -0.72 -2.28 -6.20
N TYR A 63 -0.60 -1.88 -4.93
CA TYR A 63 0.56 -2.18 -4.12
C TYR A 63 0.82 -3.69 -3.96
N ALA A 64 -0.21 -4.48 -3.65
CA ALA A 64 -0.06 -5.91 -3.41
C ALA A 64 0.47 -6.67 -4.64
N TYR A 65 -0.15 -6.48 -5.81
CA TYR A 65 0.31 -7.13 -7.04
C TYR A 65 1.68 -6.65 -7.49
N THR A 66 1.98 -5.36 -7.32
CA THR A 66 3.26 -4.78 -7.75
C THR A 66 4.42 -5.31 -6.91
N ASN A 67 4.25 -5.37 -5.59
CA ASN A 67 5.25 -5.96 -4.69
C ASN A 67 5.38 -7.48 -4.88
N LEU A 68 4.27 -8.21 -5.10
CA LEU A 68 4.30 -9.64 -5.43
C LEU A 68 5.17 -9.92 -6.66
N ALA A 69 5.05 -9.12 -7.73
CA ALA A 69 5.88 -9.27 -8.91
C ALA A 69 7.37 -9.03 -8.63
N GLY A 70 7.69 -7.97 -7.89
CA GLY A 70 9.06 -7.69 -7.45
C GLY A 70 9.63 -8.82 -6.59
N TYR A 71 8.85 -9.34 -5.65
CA TYR A 71 9.23 -10.45 -4.76
C TYR A 71 9.54 -11.71 -5.55
N GLU A 72 8.62 -12.16 -6.39
CA GLU A 72 8.78 -13.42 -7.14
C GLU A 72 9.96 -13.39 -8.11
N ALA A 73 10.24 -12.24 -8.73
CA ALA A 73 11.41 -12.07 -9.60
C ALA A 73 12.73 -12.02 -8.81
N LEU A 74 12.69 -11.71 -7.52
CA LEU A 74 13.87 -11.61 -6.64
C LEU A 74 14.23 -12.93 -5.95
N VAL A 75 13.23 -13.78 -5.66
CA VAL A 75 13.40 -15.05 -4.92
C VAL A 75 14.49 -15.97 -5.47
N PRO A 76 14.67 -16.17 -6.80
CA PRO A 76 15.70 -17.08 -7.29
C PRO A 76 17.13 -16.66 -6.91
N GLY A 77 17.38 -15.37 -6.70
CA GLY A 77 18.65 -14.85 -6.20
C GLY A 77 18.83 -14.96 -4.68
N ASN A 78 17.80 -15.41 -3.97
CA ASN A 78 17.73 -15.40 -2.51
C ASN A 78 17.34 -16.80 -1.99
N PRO A 79 18.30 -17.75 -1.93
CA PRO A 79 18.01 -19.16 -1.69
C PRO A 79 17.39 -19.45 -0.32
N GLU A 80 17.46 -18.53 0.64
CA GLU A 80 16.82 -18.65 1.96
C GLU A 80 15.31 -18.33 1.91
N PHE A 81 14.80 -17.78 0.81
CA PHE A 81 13.41 -17.39 0.63
C PHE A 81 12.63 -18.36 -0.29
N ARG A 82 11.30 -18.34 -0.21
CA ARG A 82 10.37 -19.21 -0.94
C ARG A 82 9.41 -18.38 -1.78
N SER A 83 9.08 -18.86 -2.98
CA SER A 83 7.98 -18.32 -3.78
C SER A 83 6.65 -18.43 -3.01
N LEU A 84 5.76 -17.46 -3.23
CA LEU A 84 4.38 -17.45 -2.74
C LEU A 84 3.43 -18.26 -3.63
N ALA A 85 3.91 -18.84 -4.73
CA ALA A 85 3.16 -19.77 -5.56
C ALA A 85 2.59 -20.93 -4.73
N GLY A 86 1.31 -21.24 -4.94
CA GLY A 86 0.57 -22.26 -4.18
C GLY A 86 0.22 -21.86 -2.74
N GLN A 87 0.68 -20.70 -2.25
CA GLN A 87 0.33 -20.18 -0.93
C GLN A 87 -0.82 -19.15 -1.01
N LEU A 88 -0.85 -18.37 -2.10
CA LEU A 88 -1.90 -17.40 -2.41
C LEU A 88 -3.01 -18.06 -3.24
N ASN A 89 -4.25 -17.60 -3.07
CA ASN A 89 -5.43 -18.13 -3.73
C ASN A 89 -5.34 -18.08 -5.26
N GLY A 90 -5.10 -19.23 -5.89
CA GLY A 90 -5.01 -19.34 -7.35
C GLY A 90 -3.75 -18.74 -7.96
N PHE A 91 -2.72 -18.46 -7.17
CA PHE A 91 -1.42 -18.03 -7.69
C PHE A 91 -0.53 -19.24 -7.95
N GLU A 92 -0.16 -19.44 -9.22
CA GLU A 92 0.67 -20.55 -9.65
C GLU A 92 2.14 -20.15 -9.79
N ALA A 93 3.01 -21.16 -9.97
CA ALA A 93 4.44 -20.96 -10.14
C ALA A 93 4.75 -19.98 -11.28
N THR A 94 5.62 -19.02 -11.00
CA THR A 94 6.12 -18.06 -11.98
C THR A 94 7.11 -18.74 -12.94
N PRO A 95 7.33 -18.18 -14.15
CA PRO A 95 8.42 -18.57 -15.01
C PRO A 95 9.74 -18.62 -14.22
N GLN A 96 10.56 -19.64 -14.44
CA GLN A 96 11.85 -19.80 -13.75
C GLN A 96 13.00 -19.31 -14.63
N PRO A 97 14.10 -18.81 -14.03
CA PRO A 97 15.31 -18.46 -14.79
C PRO A 97 15.93 -19.72 -15.42
N GLU A 98 16.67 -19.54 -16.52
CA GLU A 98 17.39 -20.61 -17.19
C GLU A 98 18.54 -21.11 -16.31
N GLU A 99 18.64 -22.44 -16.16
CA GLU A 99 19.69 -23.06 -15.35
C GLU A 99 21.08 -22.79 -15.93
N GLY A 100 22.05 -22.49 -15.05
CA GLY A 100 23.44 -22.23 -15.43
C GLY A 100 23.68 -20.89 -16.13
N LYS A 101 22.68 -20.03 -16.27
CA LYS A 101 22.83 -18.66 -16.77
C LYS A 101 22.94 -17.66 -15.63
N GLU A 102 23.70 -16.60 -15.88
CA GLU A 102 23.91 -15.52 -14.92
C GLU A 102 22.83 -14.44 -15.08
N TYR A 103 22.29 -13.98 -13.96
CA TYR A 103 21.24 -12.98 -13.86
C TYR A 103 21.59 -11.93 -12.80
N CYS A 104 21.12 -10.70 -13.01
CA CYS A 104 20.98 -9.68 -11.98
C CYS A 104 19.52 -9.70 -11.49
N PHE A 105 19.24 -10.53 -10.48
CA PHE A 105 17.89 -10.65 -9.91
C PHE A 105 17.32 -9.35 -9.32
N PRO A 106 18.12 -8.44 -8.72
CA PRO A 106 17.63 -7.12 -8.33
C PRO A 106 17.09 -6.29 -9.51
N LEU A 107 17.75 -6.36 -10.68
CA LEU A 107 17.26 -5.71 -11.91
C LEU A 107 15.97 -6.37 -12.41
N ALA A 108 15.90 -7.70 -12.39
CA ALA A 108 14.68 -8.42 -12.75
C ALA A 108 13.50 -8.07 -11.82
N SER A 109 13.75 -7.97 -10.52
CA SER A 109 12.77 -7.54 -9.51
C SER A 109 12.25 -6.14 -9.78
N ALA A 110 13.16 -5.18 -10.02
CA ALA A 110 12.80 -3.81 -10.36
C ALA A 110 11.98 -3.74 -11.64
N LYS A 111 12.34 -4.52 -12.67
CA LYS A 111 11.60 -4.59 -13.92
C LYS A 111 10.20 -5.19 -13.74
N ALA A 112 10.10 -6.27 -12.97
CA ALA A 112 8.83 -6.91 -12.68
C ALA A 112 7.88 -5.96 -11.93
N PHE A 113 8.39 -5.30 -10.89
CA PHE A 113 7.68 -4.26 -10.14
C PHE A 113 7.20 -3.15 -11.08
N SER A 114 8.11 -2.53 -11.84
CA SER A 114 7.78 -1.36 -12.67
C SER A 114 6.70 -1.69 -13.71
N MET A 115 6.82 -2.85 -14.37
CA MET A 115 5.87 -3.27 -15.40
C MET A 115 4.46 -3.53 -14.83
N VAL A 116 4.35 -4.13 -13.65
CA VAL A 116 3.04 -4.33 -12.99
C VAL A 116 2.47 -3.00 -12.50
N GLY A 117 3.28 -2.17 -11.84
CA GLY A 117 2.88 -0.84 -11.38
C GLY A 117 2.35 0.03 -12.52
N ARG A 118 3.09 0.09 -13.63
CA ARG A 118 2.68 0.75 -14.87
C ARG A 118 1.36 0.22 -15.40
N LYS A 119 1.19 -1.11 -15.44
CA LYS A 119 -0.02 -1.72 -15.99
C LYS A 119 -1.27 -1.46 -15.17
N LEU A 120 -1.12 -1.31 -13.86
CA LEU A 120 -2.23 -1.15 -12.92
C LEU A 120 -2.56 0.31 -12.59
N THR A 121 -1.81 1.27 -13.14
CA THR A 121 -2.04 2.71 -13.03
C THR A 121 -2.45 3.33 -14.38
N PHE A 122 -2.81 4.61 -14.41
CA PHE A 122 -3.31 5.29 -15.61
C PHE A 122 -2.27 6.20 -16.27
N SER A 123 -1.45 6.92 -15.49
CA SER A 123 -0.49 7.90 -16.01
C SER A 123 0.79 7.26 -16.57
N GLU A 124 0.70 6.60 -17.72
CA GLU A 124 1.83 5.92 -18.37
C GLU A 124 3.05 6.84 -18.61
N ASN A 125 2.81 8.12 -18.89
CA ASN A 125 3.88 9.10 -19.11
C ASN A 125 4.77 9.31 -17.87
N MET A 126 4.22 9.19 -16.65
CA MET A 126 5.02 9.27 -15.43
C MET A 126 6.01 8.10 -15.33
N TRP A 127 5.63 6.92 -15.85
CA TRP A 127 6.51 5.76 -15.92
C TRP A 127 7.55 5.91 -17.02
N ASP A 128 7.19 6.40 -18.21
CA ASP A 128 8.13 6.56 -19.32
C ASP A 128 9.35 7.42 -18.93
N ASP A 129 9.11 8.55 -18.28
CA ASP A 129 10.16 9.46 -17.83
C ASP A 129 11.01 8.81 -16.73
N TYR A 130 10.36 8.15 -15.76
CA TYR A 130 11.03 7.57 -14.61
C TYR A 130 11.84 6.32 -14.95
N GLU A 131 11.27 5.37 -15.71
CA GLU A 131 11.91 4.10 -16.07
C GLU A 131 13.21 4.32 -16.84
N LYS A 132 13.25 5.31 -17.73
CA LYS A 132 14.44 5.64 -18.51
C LYS A 132 15.63 6.02 -17.61
N GLU A 133 15.42 6.94 -16.67
CA GLU A 133 16.45 7.36 -15.73
C GLU A 133 16.77 6.27 -14.71
N PHE A 134 15.74 5.55 -14.26
CA PHE A 134 15.87 4.52 -13.23
C PHE A 134 16.71 3.33 -13.72
N PHE A 135 16.39 2.74 -14.87
CA PHE A 135 17.15 1.59 -15.40
C PHE A 135 18.52 1.97 -15.94
N GLN A 136 18.77 3.26 -16.23
CA GLN A 136 20.12 3.73 -16.53
C GLN A 136 21.07 3.53 -15.34
N LYS A 137 20.59 3.66 -14.10
CA LYS A 137 21.40 3.39 -12.89
C LYS A 137 21.96 1.97 -12.87
N TYR A 138 21.17 0.97 -13.28
CA TYR A 138 21.62 -0.42 -13.38
C TYR A 138 22.64 -0.62 -14.50
N LYS A 139 22.42 0.01 -15.67
CA LYS A 139 23.40 0.01 -16.76
C LYS A 139 24.73 0.60 -16.31
N ASP A 140 24.70 1.57 -15.40
CA ASP A 140 25.89 2.24 -14.88
C ASP A 140 26.68 1.45 -13.83
N MET A 141 26.14 0.32 -13.35
CA MET A 141 26.82 -0.59 -12.42
C MET A 141 27.78 -1.56 -13.10
N GLY A 142 27.96 -1.48 -14.42
CA GLY A 142 28.88 -2.36 -15.16
C GLY A 142 28.39 -3.79 -15.35
N ILE A 143 27.07 -4.00 -15.27
CA ILE A 143 26.41 -5.28 -15.60
C ILE A 143 26.62 -5.56 -17.10
N PRO A 144 27.09 -6.75 -17.51
CA PRO A 144 27.20 -7.12 -18.92
C PRO A 144 25.86 -7.01 -19.68
N ASP A 145 25.89 -6.54 -20.93
CA ASP A 145 24.67 -6.30 -21.72
C ASP A 145 23.80 -7.55 -21.85
N ASP A 146 24.40 -8.73 -22.04
CA ASP A 146 23.66 -9.99 -22.14
C ASP A 146 22.98 -10.39 -20.81
N VAL A 147 23.60 -10.03 -19.67
CA VAL A 147 23.01 -10.22 -18.33
C VAL A 147 21.87 -9.23 -18.11
N ILE A 148 22.01 -7.97 -18.54
CA ILE A 148 20.94 -6.96 -18.50
C ILE A 148 19.72 -7.46 -19.28
N ASP A 149 19.91 -7.78 -20.57
CA ASP A 149 18.82 -8.18 -21.46
C ASP A 149 18.08 -9.40 -20.91
N ARG A 150 18.83 -10.40 -20.44
CA ARG A 150 18.28 -11.63 -19.85
C ARG A 150 17.55 -11.38 -18.52
N SER A 151 18.07 -10.49 -17.67
CA SER A 151 17.42 -10.14 -16.39
C SER A 151 16.14 -9.34 -16.61
N MET A 152 16.15 -8.42 -17.58
CA MET A 152 14.96 -7.66 -17.98
C MET A 152 13.89 -8.59 -18.56
N ALA A 153 14.25 -9.49 -19.47
CA ALA A 153 13.33 -10.47 -20.05
C ALA A 153 12.73 -11.40 -18.98
N TYR A 154 13.53 -11.83 -18.00
CA TYR A 154 13.03 -12.62 -16.87
C TYR A 154 12.03 -11.81 -16.01
N GLY A 155 12.36 -10.57 -15.66
CA GLY A 155 11.46 -9.69 -14.93
C GLY A 155 10.14 -9.42 -15.67
N GLU A 156 10.20 -9.25 -16.99
CA GLU A 156 9.01 -9.10 -17.86
C GLU A 156 8.13 -10.35 -17.86
N ALA A 157 8.74 -11.54 -17.92
CA ALA A 157 8.01 -12.80 -17.87
C ALA A 157 7.27 -12.98 -16.54
N VAL A 158 7.91 -12.66 -15.41
CA VAL A 158 7.28 -12.67 -14.08
C VAL A 158 6.16 -11.63 -14.00
N ALA A 159 6.39 -10.41 -14.46
CA ALA A 159 5.35 -9.37 -14.47
C ALA A 159 4.13 -9.77 -15.30
N LYS A 160 4.34 -10.35 -16.48
CA LYS A 160 3.25 -10.83 -17.33
C LYS A 160 2.39 -11.87 -16.59
N HIS A 161 3.03 -12.84 -15.92
CA HIS A 161 2.34 -13.84 -15.10
C HIS A 161 1.50 -13.19 -14.00
N VAL A 162 2.06 -12.22 -13.26
CA VAL A 162 1.34 -11.51 -12.19
C VAL A 162 0.21 -10.62 -12.73
N ILE A 163 0.40 -9.96 -13.88
CA ILE A 163 -0.64 -9.18 -14.56
C ILE A 163 -1.81 -10.10 -14.97
N ASP A 164 -1.51 -11.26 -15.56
CA ASP A 164 -2.52 -12.24 -15.97
C ASP A 164 -3.27 -12.78 -14.74
N TYR A 165 -2.55 -13.14 -13.67
CA TYR A 165 -3.15 -13.53 -12.39
C TYR A 165 -4.05 -12.44 -11.79
N SER A 166 -3.63 -11.17 -11.84
CA SER A 166 -4.43 -10.02 -11.39
C SER A 166 -5.66 -9.80 -12.27
N GLY A 167 -5.62 -10.19 -13.54
CA GLY A 167 -6.73 -10.05 -14.48
C GLY A 167 -7.93 -10.93 -14.15
N GLY A 168 -7.73 -12.00 -13.37
CA GLY A 168 -8.75 -12.97 -12.96
C GLY A 168 -9.31 -12.77 -11.55
N ASP A 169 -9.03 -11.64 -10.89
CA ASP A 169 -9.41 -11.41 -9.49
C ASP A 169 -10.78 -10.76 -9.27
N ASN A 170 -11.59 -10.67 -10.33
CA ASN A 170 -12.92 -10.05 -10.37
C ASN A 170 -12.94 -8.49 -10.32
N TYR A 171 -11.78 -7.81 -10.22
CA TYR A 171 -11.73 -6.33 -10.15
C TYR A 171 -12.33 -5.63 -11.38
N LYS A 172 -12.08 -6.17 -12.58
CA LYS A 172 -12.57 -5.61 -13.85
C LYS A 172 -14.09 -5.71 -13.96
N GLN A 173 -14.64 -6.83 -13.49
CA GLN A 173 -16.07 -7.15 -13.55
C GLN A 173 -16.89 -6.23 -12.66
N ILE A 174 -16.32 -5.75 -11.54
CA ILE A 174 -17.02 -4.87 -10.60
C ILE A 174 -16.90 -3.37 -10.93
N ARG A 175 -16.23 -3.00 -12.02
CA ARG A 175 -16.11 -1.58 -12.41
C ARG A 175 -17.49 -1.05 -12.83
N GLY A 176 -17.84 0.13 -12.30
CA GLY A 176 -19.10 0.82 -12.63
C GLY A 176 -20.30 0.43 -11.78
N PHE A 177 -20.19 -0.58 -10.90
CA PHE A 177 -21.26 -0.87 -9.95
C PHE A 177 -21.48 0.29 -8.98
N ARG A 178 -22.75 0.56 -8.67
CA ARG A 178 -23.20 1.64 -7.79
C ARG A 178 -23.96 1.05 -6.61
N TYR A 179 -23.85 1.72 -5.47
CA TYR A 179 -24.65 1.41 -4.29
C TYR A 179 -25.96 2.19 -4.36
N THR A 180 -27.08 1.51 -4.09
CA THR A 180 -28.39 2.16 -3.98
C THR A 180 -28.64 2.57 -2.54
N VAL A 181 -28.71 3.87 -2.30
CA VAL A 181 -29.06 4.43 -0.97
C VAL A 181 -30.53 4.14 -0.68
N THR A 182 -30.80 3.46 0.43
CA THR A 182 -32.17 3.04 0.81
C THR A 182 -32.93 4.10 1.61
N ASN A 183 -32.21 5.00 2.29
CA ASN A 183 -32.75 6.00 3.23
C ASN A 183 -33.47 5.39 4.45
N GLU A 184 -33.21 4.11 4.76
CA GLU A 184 -33.73 3.48 5.97
C GLU A 184 -33.04 4.07 7.22
N PRO A 185 -33.75 4.22 8.36
CA PRO A 185 -33.16 4.74 9.59
C PRO A 185 -31.90 3.97 10.00
N GLY A 186 -30.83 4.69 10.28
CA GLY A 186 -29.54 4.11 10.69
C GLY A 186 -28.66 3.60 9.56
N THR A 187 -29.11 3.69 8.30
CA THR A 187 -28.30 3.32 7.14
C THR A 187 -27.51 4.50 6.57
N TRP A 188 -26.37 4.20 5.95
CA TRP A 188 -25.47 5.18 5.35
C TRP A 188 -26.15 5.95 4.22
N VAL A 189 -25.89 7.26 4.22
CA VAL A 189 -26.23 8.20 3.14
C VAL A 189 -24.98 9.00 2.78
N PRO A 190 -24.86 9.51 1.54
CA PRO A 190 -23.80 10.41 1.16
C PRO A 190 -23.75 11.65 2.06
N THR A 191 -22.55 12.10 2.40
CA THR A 191 -22.31 13.23 3.32
C THR A 191 -21.82 14.47 2.57
N PRO A 192 -22.08 15.69 3.10
CA PRO A 192 -21.48 16.92 2.58
C PRO A 192 -19.94 16.89 2.63
N PRO A 193 -19.27 17.77 1.86
CA PRO A 193 -19.84 18.71 0.90
C PRO A 193 -20.19 18.08 -0.45
N ALA A 194 -19.55 16.97 -0.81
CA ALA A 194 -19.60 16.40 -2.15
C ALA A 194 -20.82 15.49 -2.40
N TYR A 195 -21.39 14.88 -1.35
CA TYR A 195 -22.42 13.85 -1.47
C TYR A 195 -22.04 12.75 -2.47
N ALA A 196 -20.77 12.35 -2.44
CA ALA A 196 -20.20 11.46 -3.44
C ALA A 196 -20.76 10.03 -3.37
N ASP A 197 -20.75 9.36 -4.53
CA ASP A 197 -21.13 7.95 -4.66
C ASP A 197 -20.32 7.04 -3.72
N ALA A 198 -20.97 5.98 -3.23
CA ALA A 198 -20.35 5.00 -2.35
C ALA A 198 -19.07 4.40 -2.96
N CYS A 199 -18.01 4.39 -2.17
CA CYS A 199 -16.70 3.92 -2.58
C CYS A 199 -16.62 2.38 -2.65
N GLU A 200 -16.55 1.83 -3.87
CA GLU A 200 -16.27 0.42 -4.13
C GLU A 200 -17.25 -0.58 -3.47
N PRO A 201 -18.58 -0.47 -3.73
CA PRO A 201 -19.59 -1.26 -3.02
C PRO A 201 -19.51 -2.78 -3.22
N MET A 202 -18.81 -3.24 -4.26
CA MET A 202 -18.65 -4.65 -4.59
C MET A 202 -17.24 -5.16 -4.27
N TRP A 203 -16.45 -4.43 -3.47
CA TRP A 203 -15.05 -4.79 -3.19
C TRP A 203 -14.91 -6.15 -2.50
N ASN A 204 -15.93 -6.56 -1.74
CA ASN A 204 -16.01 -7.87 -1.09
C ASN A 204 -16.09 -9.07 -2.05
N THR A 205 -16.22 -8.82 -3.36
CA THR A 205 -16.23 -9.87 -4.40
C THR A 205 -14.90 -9.97 -5.15
N VAL A 206 -13.92 -9.11 -4.85
CA VAL A 206 -12.56 -9.24 -5.38
C VAL A 206 -11.88 -10.42 -4.68
N ARG A 207 -11.14 -11.24 -5.43
CA ARG A 207 -10.45 -12.43 -4.88
C ARG A 207 -9.44 -11.99 -3.81
N PRO A 208 -9.59 -12.42 -2.53
CA PRO A 208 -8.57 -12.20 -1.51
C PRO A 208 -7.30 -13.01 -1.83
N PHE A 209 -6.14 -12.55 -1.38
CA PHE A 209 -4.87 -13.25 -1.56
C PHE A 209 -4.76 -14.49 -0.67
N THR A 210 -5.16 -14.40 0.59
CA THR A 210 -4.90 -15.44 1.60
C THR A 210 -6.15 -15.96 2.27
N MET A 211 -7.23 -15.17 2.33
CA MET A 211 -8.49 -15.58 2.97
C MET A 211 -9.19 -16.68 2.16
N ASP A 212 -9.71 -17.72 2.81
CA ASP A 212 -10.45 -18.80 2.15
C ASP A 212 -11.79 -18.31 1.59
N SER A 213 -12.40 -17.32 2.25
CA SER A 213 -13.57 -16.58 1.74
C SER A 213 -13.66 -15.22 2.42
N VAL A 214 -14.40 -14.29 1.81
CA VAL A 214 -14.61 -12.95 2.40
C VAL A 214 -15.33 -12.99 3.76
N LYS A 215 -16.08 -14.07 4.05
CA LYS A 215 -16.80 -14.28 5.32
C LYS A 215 -15.95 -14.94 6.42
N GLN A 216 -14.66 -15.14 6.18
CA GLN A 216 -13.77 -15.85 7.12
C GLN A 216 -13.63 -15.12 8.46
N PHE A 217 -13.57 -13.79 8.44
CA PHE A 217 -13.45 -12.97 9.65
C PHE A 217 -14.72 -12.14 9.82
N LYS A 218 -15.50 -12.49 10.84
CA LYS A 218 -16.75 -11.78 11.16
C LYS A 218 -16.49 -10.78 12.26
N CYS A 219 -16.87 -9.53 12.03
CA CYS A 219 -16.95 -8.54 13.09
C CYS A 219 -18.17 -8.81 13.99
N PRO A 220 -18.12 -8.45 15.27
CA PRO A 220 -19.33 -8.32 16.08
C PRO A 220 -20.33 -7.38 15.41
N ALA A 221 -21.62 -7.57 15.67
CA ALA A 221 -22.62 -6.64 15.15
C ALA A 221 -22.43 -5.24 15.78
N PRO A 222 -22.51 -4.15 15.01
CA PRO A 222 -22.39 -2.80 15.55
C PRO A 222 -23.49 -2.50 16.57
N ALA A 223 -23.27 -1.50 17.42
CA ALA A 223 -24.33 -1.00 18.31
C ALA A 223 -25.59 -0.68 17.49
N LYS A 224 -26.71 -1.31 17.88
CA LYS A 224 -27.98 -1.17 17.16
C LYS A 224 -28.41 0.29 17.11
N TYR A 225 -28.80 0.76 15.92
CA TYR A 225 -29.38 2.09 15.77
C TYR A 225 -30.62 2.25 16.66
N ASP A 226 -30.49 3.10 17.67
CA ASP A 226 -31.52 3.46 18.64
C ASP A 226 -31.20 4.86 19.14
N LEU A 227 -32.11 5.82 18.94
CA LEU A 227 -31.93 7.22 19.35
C LEU A 227 -32.39 7.49 20.79
N SER A 228 -32.78 6.47 21.55
CA SER A 228 -33.10 6.61 22.96
C SER A 228 -31.87 7.09 23.75
N LYS A 229 -32.06 8.02 24.70
CA LYS A 229 -30.96 8.75 25.37
C LYS A 229 -29.89 7.83 25.99
N ASN A 230 -30.28 6.64 26.45
CA ASN A 230 -29.42 5.70 27.15
C ASN A 230 -29.00 4.50 26.29
N SER A 231 -29.37 4.46 25.02
CA SER A 231 -28.95 3.40 24.09
C SER A 231 -27.43 3.43 23.92
N GLU A 232 -26.85 2.28 23.57
CA GLU A 232 -25.41 2.21 23.31
C GLU A 232 -25.00 3.07 22.11
N PHE A 233 -25.81 3.06 21.05
CA PHE A 233 -25.59 3.89 19.87
C PHE A 233 -25.57 5.38 20.19
N MET A 234 -26.45 5.86 21.07
CA MET A 234 -26.46 7.27 21.48
C MET A 234 -25.30 7.63 22.40
N LYS A 235 -24.80 6.72 23.25
CA LYS A 235 -23.57 6.97 24.02
C LYS A 235 -22.38 7.16 23.09
N LEU A 236 -22.20 6.26 22.12
CA LEU A 236 -21.16 6.35 21.10
C LEU A 236 -21.28 7.64 20.27
N THR A 237 -22.50 8.02 19.88
CA THR A 237 -22.72 9.26 19.12
C THR A 237 -22.40 10.51 19.95
N ARG A 238 -22.77 10.52 21.24
CA ARG A 238 -22.45 11.63 22.16
C ARG A 238 -20.94 11.73 22.39
N GLU A 239 -20.25 10.62 22.53
CA GLU A 239 -18.80 10.60 22.65
C GLU A 239 -18.12 11.31 21.46
N VAL A 240 -18.51 10.96 20.23
CA VAL A 240 -17.98 11.62 19.02
C VAL A 240 -18.30 13.12 19.01
N TYR A 241 -19.52 13.49 19.37
CA TYR A 241 -19.94 14.89 19.45
C TYR A 241 -19.13 15.69 20.50
N ASP A 242 -18.98 15.13 21.71
CA ASP A 242 -18.31 15.77 22.83
C ASP A 242 -16.80 15.92 22.58
N ILE A 243 -16.17 14.91 21.95
CA ILE A 243 -14.79 15.01 21.46
C ILE A 243 -14.69 16.13 20.42
N GLY A 244 -15.56 16.16 19.41
CA GLY A 244 -15.53 17.18 18.37
C GLY A 244 -15.71 18.61 18.90
N LYS A 245 -16.51 18.81 19.96
CA LYS A 245 -16.66 20.12 20.62
C LYS A 245 -15.46 20.53 21.47
N ASN A 246 -14.74 19.57 22.03
CA ASN A 246 -13.72 19.81 23.07
C ASN A 246 -12.36 19.21 22.72
N MET A 247 -12.02 19.10 21.43
CA MET A 247 -10.78 18.46 20.98
C MET A 247 -9.57 19.10 21.65
N THR A 248 -8.68 18.26 22.18
CA THR A 248 -7.35 18.68 22.62
C THR A 248 -6.43 18.92 21.42
N GLU A 249 -5.30 19.58 21.62
CA GLU A 249 -4.32 19.79 20.55
C GLU A 249 -3.69 18.48 20.07
N ASP A 250 -3.47 17.54 21.00
CA ASP A 250 -2.98 16.20 20.70
C ASP A 250 -3.99 15.42 19.83
N GLN A 251 -5.29 15.51 20.14
CA GLN A 251 -6.35 14.89 19.34
C GLN A 251 -6.43 15.50 17.94
N ARG A 252 -6.33 16.83 17.81
CA ARG A 252 -6.29 17.52 16.51
C ARG A 252 -5.09 17.08 15.69
N THR A 253 -3.90 17.08 16.29
CA THR A 253 -2.66 16.70 15.62
C THR A 253 -2.72 15.23 15.18
N THR A 254 -3.23 14.35 16.03
CA THR A 254 -3.37 12.92 15.72
C THR A 254 -4.41 12.67 14.63
N ALA A 255 -5.57 13.32 14.66
CA ALA A 255 -6.56 13.25 13.59
C ALA A 255 -5.99 13.75 12.25
N TYR A 256 -5.26 14.86 12.28
CA TYR A 256 -4.68 15.45 11.07
C TYR A 256 -3.56 14.59 10.49
N PHE A 257 -2.68 14.05 11.33
CA PHE A 257 -1.56 13.17 10.94
C PHE A 257 -2.00 11.92 10.19
N TRP A 258 -3.12 11.34 10.58
CA TRP A 258 -3.67 10.12 9.97
C TRP A 258 -4.85 10.38 9.04
N ASP A 259 -5.07 11.61 8.58
CA ASP A 259 -6.22 11.94 7.72
C ASP A 259 -6.26 11.03 6.49
N ASP A 260 -5.11 10.91 5.80
CA ASP A 260 -4.84 10.05 4.63
C ASP A 260 -5.98 10.03 3.58
N ASN A 261 -6.77 11.10 3.55
CA ASN A 261 -7.80 11.28 2.55
C ASN A 261 -7.13 11.82 1.29
N ALA A 262 -6.96 10.92 0.32
CA ALA A 262 -6.33 11.22 -0.96
C ALA A 262 -7.03 12.33 -1.76
N PHE A 263 -8.26 12.71 -1.38
CA PHE A 263 -9.01 13.78 -2.01
C PHE A 263 -9.87 14.54 -0.99
N VAL A 264 -9.27 15.51 -0.29
CA VAL A 264 -10.02 16.44 0.57
C VAL A 264 -10.52 17.61 -0.26
N THR A 265 -11.83 17.86 -0.26
CA THR A 265 -12.44 18.96 -1.01
C THR A 265 -12.49 20.22 -0.14
N ASN A 266 -11.74 21.24 -0.53
CA ASN A 266 -11.81 22.56 0.09
C ASN A 266 -12.82 23.41 -0.68
N VAL A 267 -13.82 23.94 0.03
CA VAL A 267 -14.82 24.86 -0.53
C VAL A 267 -14.61 26.25 0.07
N VAL A 268 -14.18 27.22 -0.76
CA VAL A 268 -14.01 28.63 -0.37
C VAL A 268 -14.83 29.50 -1.31
N GLY A 269 -16.02 29.92 -0.85
CA GLY A 269 -16.99 30.61 -1.69
C GLY A 269 -17.46 29.72 -2.84
N HIS A 270 -17.30 30.18 -4.09
CA HIS A 270 -17.60 29.40 -5.31
C HIS A 270 -16.43 28.52 -5.80
N VAL A 271 -15.27 28.57 -5.13
CA VAL A 271 -14.09 27.81 -5.55
C VAL A 271 -14.06 26.48 -4.79
N MET A 272 -13.98 25.38 -5.53
CA MET A 272 -13.66 24.05 -4.99
C MET A 272 -12.29 23.62 -5.48
N PHE A 273 -11.40 23.22 -4.58
CA PHE A 273 -10.09 22.65 -4.92
C PHE A 273 -9.75 21.48 -4.01
N ALA A 274 -9.07 20.48 -4.55
CA ALA A 274 -8.74 19.26 -3.83
C ALA A 274 -7.27 19.20 -3.42
N ASN A 275 -7.01 18.80 -2.17
CA ASN A 275 -5.66 18.45 -1.74
C ASN A 275 -5.41 16.97 -2.02
N LYS A 276 -4.37 16.66 -2.79
CA LYS A 276 -3.93 15.29 -3.06
C LYS A 276 -2.93 14.85 -2.00
N LYS A 277 -3.21 13.72 -1.34
CA LYS A 277 -2.39 13.15 -0.26
C LYS A 277 -2.24 11.65 -0.44
N MET A 278 -1.38 11.02 0.37
CA MET A 278 -1.29 9.57 0.42
C MET A 278 -2.59 8.95 0.91
N THR A 279 -2.90 7.74 0.43
CA THR A 279 -3.94 6.89 1.02
C THR A 279 -3.32 6.10 2.18
N PRO A 280 -4.14 5.52 3.08
CA PRO A 280 -3.62 4.75 4.22
C PRO A 280 -2.68 3.60 3.81
N PRO A 281 -2.94 2.82 2.73
CA PRO A 281 -1.97 1.86 2.22
C PRO A 281 -0.61 2.48 1.90
N GLY A 282 -0.62 3.64 1.24
CA GLY A 282 0.61 4.34 0.89
C GLY A 282 1.38 4.75 2.14
N HIS A 283 0.69 5.31 3.15
CA HIS A 283 1.29 5.74 4.41
C HIS A 283 1.98 4.56 5.12
N TRP A 284 1.30 3.42 5.25
CA TRP A 284 1.89 2.22 5.84
C TRP A 284 3.07 1.64 5.06
N LEU A 285 3.09 1.75 3.73
CA LEU A 285 4.28 1.38 2.96
C LEU A 285 5.42 2.41 3.11
N ALA A 286 5.12 3.69 3.33
CA ALA A 286 6.13 4.69 3.65
C ALA A 286 6.70 4.52 5.08
N ILE A 287 5.89 4.04 6.03
CA ILE A 287 6.36 3.57 7.34
C ILE A 287 7.26 2.35 7.17
N THR A 288 6.83 1.37 6.37
CA THR A 288 7.63 0.16 6.05
C THR A 288 9.00 0.54 5.52
N ARG A 289 9.06 1.50 4.58
CA ARG A 289 10.32 2.09 4.08
C ARG A 289 11.19 2.63 5.21
N THR A 290 10.62 3.53 6.03
CA THR A 290 11.33 4.20 7.13
C THR A 290 11.92 3.18 8.09
N VAL A 291 11.17 2.14 8.44
CA VAL A 291 11.65 1.09 9.34
C VAL A 291 12.70 0.21 8.67
N ALA A 292 12.50 -0.17 7.41
CA ALA A 292 13.49 -0.95 6.66
C ALA A 292 14.85 -0.23 6.58
N GLU A 293 14.84 1.09 6.34
CA GLU A 293 16.03 1.93 6.34
C GLU A 293 16.68 2.02 7.73
N ASN A 294 15.88 2.27 8.78
CA ASN A 294 16.36 2.35 10.16
C ASN A 294 16.99 1.03 10.65
N GLN A 295 16.39 -0.10 10.30
CA GLN A 295 16.91 -1.43 10.64
C GLN A 295 18.00 -1.93 9.68
N LYS A 296 18.28 -1.20 8.59
CA LYS A 296 19.24 -1.58 7.54
C LYS A 296 18.95 -2.95 6.95
N LEU A 297 17.67 -3.22 6.70
CA LEU A 297 17.24 -4.45 6.04
C LEU A 297 17.86 -4.57 4.66
N ASP A 298 18.21 -5.79 4.25
CA ASP A 298 18.65 -6.03 2.88
C ASP A 298 17.49 -5.92 1.87
N LEU A 299 17.80 -6.03 0.58
CA LEU A 299 16.80 -5.86 -0.48
C LEU A 299 15.68 -6.91 -0.39
N MET A 300 16.00 -8.16 -0.07
CA MET A 300 15.01 -9.23 -0.01
C MET A 300 14.13 -9.11 1.23
N GLN A 301 14.70 -8.80 2.38
CA GLN A 301 13.97 -8.49 3.62
C GLN A 301 13.05 -7.27 3.47
N THR A 302 13.55 -6.22 2.81
CA THR A 302 12.76 -5.03 2.48
C THR A 302 11.58 -5.39 1.58
N THR A 303 11.84 -6.15 0.51
CA THR A 303 10.82 -6.61 -0.44
C THR A 303 9.79 -7.53 0.22
N GLU A 304 10.22 -8.40 1.14
CA GLU A 304 9.35 -9.25 1.96
C GLU A 304 8.39 -8.42 2.82
N CYS A 305 8.89 -7.38 3.51
CA CYS A 305 8.06 -6.49 4.33
C CYS A 305 6.99 -5.78 3.48
N TYR A 306 7.38 -5.21 2.33
CA TYR A 306 6.41 -4.59 1.42
C TYR A 306 5.37 -5.59 0.90
N THR A 307 5.82 -6.78 0.51
CA THR A 307 4.95 -7.80 -0.10
C THR A 307 3.93 -8.34 0.90
N MET A 308 4.38 -8.78 2.08
CA MET A 308 3.48 -9.32 3.10
C MET A 308 2.58 -8.23 3.68
N GLY A 309 3.12 -7.02 3.93
CA GLY A 309 2.34 -5.89 4.44
C GLY A 309 1.26 -5.44 3.46
N SER A 310 1.57 -5.32 2.16
CA SER A 310 0.58 -4.94 1.15
C SER A 310 -0.47 -6.02 0.90
N ILE A 311 -0.11 -7.31 0.93
CA ILE A 311 -1.07 -8.42 0.90
C ILE A 311 -2.02 -8.36 2.10
N ALA A 312 -1.50 -8.13 3.30
CA ALA A 312 -2.31 -8.04 4.51
C ALA A 312 -3.28 -6.86 4.49
N MET A 313 -2.83 -5.69 4.04
CA MET A 313 -3.70 -4.54 3.85
C MET A 313 -4.80 -4.82 2.83
N PHE A 314 -4.48 -5.47 1.71
CA PHE A 314 -5.48 -5.78 0.69
C PHE A 314 -6.56 -6.74 1.23
N ASP A 315 -6.18 -7.83 1.89
CA ASP A 315 -7.13 -8.77 2.49
C ASP A 315 -7.96 -8.09 3.59
N ALA A 316 -7.36 -7.20 4.38
CA ALA A 316 -8.08 -6.39 5.37
C ALA A 316 -9.10 -5.45 4.71
N PHE A 317 -8.78 -4.82 3.58
CA PHE A 317 -9.74 -4.04 2.79
C PHE A 317 -10.90 -4.91 2.30
N VAL A 318 -10.64 -6.12 1.79
CA VAL A 318 -11.69 -7.04 1.32
C VAL A 318 -12.66 -7.38 2.46
N SER A 319 -12.14 -7.74 3.64
CA SER A 319 -12.96 -8.06 4.81
C SER A 319 -13.68 -6.84 5.38
N CYS A 320 -13.00 -5.69 5.48
CA CYS A 320 -13.59 -4.45 5.99
C CYS A 320 -14.72 -3.95 5.09
N TRP A 321 -14.55 -4.01 3.76
CA TRP A 321 -15.59 -3.58 2.84
C TRP A 321 -16.80 -4.51 2.85
N ASP A 322 -16.60 -5.80 3.09
CA ASP A 322 -17.71 -6.73 3.31
C ASP A 322 -18.56 -6.32 4.50
N GLU A 323 -17.94 -5.97 5.63
CA GLU A 323 -18.66 -5.51 6.82
C GLU A 323 -19.34 -4.14 6.58
N LYS A 324 -18.67 -3.21 5.89
CA LYS A 324 -19.22 -1.89 5.56
C LYS A 324 -20.50 -1.97 4.75
N TYR A 325 -20.51 -2.81 3.71
CA TYR A 325 -21.67 -2.95 2.83
C TYR A 325 -22.67 -4.01 3.31
N SER A 326 -22.37 -4.74 4.39
CA SER A 326 -23.31 -5.59 5.12
C SER A 326 -24.06 -4.83 6.21
N SER A 327 -23.34 -4.10 7.07
CA SER A 327 -23.93 -3.32 8.17
C SER A 327 -24.54 -2.00 7.69
N VAL A 328 -23.96 -1.41 6.65
CA VAL A 328 -24.37 -0.12 6.04
C VAL A 328 -24.55 0.98 7.09
N ARG A 329 -23.74 0.98 8.15
CA ARG A 329 -23.95 1.89 9.29
C ARG A 329 -23.79 3.36 8.89
N ILE A 330 -24.72 4.19 9.34
CA ILE A 330 -24.72 5.67 9.20
C ILE A 330 -23.50 6.32 9.85
N ARG A 331 -23.08 7.49 9.34
CA ARG A 331 -21.94 8.27 9.85
C ARG A 331 -22.35 9.19 11.01
N PRO A 332 -21.42 9.54 11.93
CA PRO A 332 -21.73 10.39 13.09
C PRO A 332 -22.34 11.74 12.72
N GLU A 333 -21.79 12.44 11.72
CA GLU A 333 -22.27 13.77 11.33
C GLU A 333 -23.74 13.77 10.92
N THR A 334 -24.22 12.72 10.25
CA THR A 334 -25.61 12.64 9.80
C THR A 334 -26.55 12.53 10.98
N VAL A 335 -26.19 11.74 11.99
CA VAL A 335 -27.00 11.56 13.21
C VAL A 335 -27.02 12.85 14.03
N ILE A 336 -25.86 13.47 14.24
CA ILE A 336 -25.72 14.69 15.05
C ILE A 336 -26.49 15.85 14.40
N ASN A 337 -26.28 16.06 13.09
CA ASN A 337 -26.87 17.18 12.36
C ASN A 337 -28.39 17.07 12.24
N ASN A 338 -28.91 15.85 12.03
CA ASN A 338 -30.36 15.62 11.98
C ASN A 338 -31.01 15.56 13.37
N GLY A 339 -30.22 15.27 14.41
CA GLY A 339 -30.71 15.05 15.76
C GLY A 339 -30.84 16.31 16.60
N TRP A 340 -29.74 17.04 16.81
CA TRP A 340 -29.73 18.14 17.78
C TRP A 340 -28.76 19.30 17.50
N ASP A 341 -27.71 19.13 16.69
CA ASP A 341 -26.79 20.22 16.35
C ASP A 341 -26.52 20.26 14.83
N PRO A 342 -27.39 20.92 14.03
CA PRO A 342 -27.22 21.03 12.58
C PRO A 342 -25.95 21.77 12.12
N ALA A 343 -25.32 22.52 13.02
CA ALA A 343 -24.11 23.29 12.74
C ALA A 343 -22.82 22.54 13.08
N TRP A 344 -22.91 21.39 13.76
CA TRP A 344 -21.75 20.57 14.07
C TRP A 344 -21.08 20.04 12.81
N ARG A 345 -19.75 20.07 12.77
CA ARG A 345 -18.98 19.49 11.67
C ARG A 345 -17.87 18.63 12.24
N PRO A 346 -17.59 17.45 11.64
CA PRO A 346 -16.43 16.68 12.00
C PRO A 346 -15.14 17.46 11.67
N TYR A 347 -14.05 17.15 12.38
CA TYR A 347 -12.77 17.79 12.12
C TYR A 347 -12.17 17.34 10.78
N LEU A 348 -12.36 16.07 10.44
CA LEU A 348 -12.01 15.51 9.13
C LEU A 348 -13.25 15.42 8.24
N GLU A 349 -13.07 15.59 6.93
CA GLU A 349 -14.13 15.34 5.96
C GLU A 349 -14.56 13.86 6.00
N THR A 350 -15.87 13.60 6.08
CA THR A 350 -16.39 12.24 6.13
C THR A 350 -16.19 11.52 4.79
N PRO A 351 -15.49 10.37 4.75
CA PRO A 351 -15.31 9.63 3.52
C PRO A 351 -16.62 9.00 2.99
N PRO A 352 -16.78 8.89 1.65
CA PRO A 352 -18.05 8.48 1.03
C PRO A 352 -18.23 6.95 1.02
N PHE A 353 -18.36 6.36 2.21
CA PHE A 353 -18.66 4.94 2.41
C PHE A 353 -19.22 4.70 3.82
N PRO A 354 -19.95 3.58 4.04
CA PRO A 354 -20.51 3.21 5.33
C PRO A 354 -19.49 3.18 6.47
N GLU A 355 -19.97 3.38 7.69
CA GLU A 355 -19.14 3.61 8.85
C GLU A 355 -18.44 2.34 9.35
N TYR A 356 -19.18 1.26 9.61
CA TYR A 356 -18.66 0.13 10.39
C TYR A 356 -18.10 -1.01 9.53
N VAL A 357 -16.91 -1.55 9.78
CA VAL A 357 -15.85 -1.09 10.71
C VAL A 357 -14.93 -0.04 10.06
N SER A 358 -14.04 0.57 10.84
CA SER A 358 -13.04 1.53 10.33
C SER A 358 -12.03 0.88 9.38
N GLY A 359 -11.96 1.39 8.15
CA GLY A 359 -11.00 0.94 7.13
C GLY A 359 -9.56 1.26 7.51
N HIS A 360 -9.31 2.47 8.04
CA HIS A 360 -7.98 2.84 8.54
C HIS A 360 -7.52 1.90 9.65
N SER A 361 -8.39 1.60 10.62
CA SER A 361 -8.06 0.71 11.73
C SER A 361 -7.69 -0.69 11.23
N SER A 362 -8.53 -1.29 10.38
CA SER A 362 -8.30 -2.64 9.86
C SER A 362 -7.00 -2.80 9.08
N ILE A 363 -6.68 -1.85 8.19
CA ILE A 363 -5.50 -1.99 7.33
C ILE A 363 -4.22 -1.65 8.08
N SER A 364 -4.31 -0.70 9.02
CA SER A 364 -3.20 -0.30 9.88
C SER A 364 -2.77 -1.46 10.76
N ALA A 365 -3.73 -2.09 11.44
CA ALA A 365 -3.47 -3.22 12.31
C ALA A 365 -3.02 -4.45 11.52
N ALA A 366 -3.58 -4.71 10.33
CA ALA A 366 -3.13 -5.83 9.49
C ALA A 366 -1.67 -5.67 9.04
N CYS A 367 -1.29 -4.49 8.55
CA CYS A 367 0.10 -4.21 8.14
C CYS A 367 1.04 -4.27 9.35
N GLY A 368 0.70 -3.52 10.41
CA GLY A 368 1.52 -3.46 11.62
C GLY A 368 1.71 -4.82 12.28
N THR A 369 0.69 -5.68 12.31
CA THR A 369 0.80 -7.06 12.83
C THR A 369 1.78 -7.89 12.03
N VAL A 370 1.73 -7.84 10.69
CA VAL A 370 2.69 -8.56 9.83
C VAL A 370 4.11 -8.03 10.02
N LEU A 371 4.28 -6.71 10.09
CA LEU A 371 5.60 -6.10 10.33
C LEU A 371 6.15 -6.45 11.72
N THR A 372 5.29 -6.52 12.74
CA THR A 372 5.65 -7.01 14.08
C THR A 372 6.15 -8.45 14.03
N HIS A 373 5.49 -9.35 13.29
CA HIS A 373 5.98 -10.73 13.12
C HIS A 373 7.31 -10.81 12.39
N LEU A 374 7.53 -9.97 11.38
CA LEU A 374 8.76 -9.97 10.58
C LEU A 374 9.96 -9.33 11.28
N LEU A 375 9.73 -8.27 12.04
CA LEU A 375 10.78 -7.37 12.53
C LEU A 375 10.87 -7.27 14.06
N GLY A 376 9.87 -7.80 14.78
CA GLY A 376 9.79 -7.83 16.24
C GLY A 376 8.77 -6.85 16.83
N GLU A 377 8.41 -7.08 18.11
CA GLU A 377 7.35 -6.34 18.82
C GLU A 377 7.73 -4.90 19.19
N ASN A 378 9.00 -4.65 19.55
CA ASN A 378 9.44 -3.38 20.12
C ASN A 378 10.24 -2.53 19.11
N VAL A 379 9.77 -2.47 17.87
CA VAL A 379 10.40 -1.68 16.81
C VAL A 379 9.93 -0.23 16.89
N ALA A 380 10.73 0.60 17.55
CA ALA A 380 10.47 2.05 17.61
C ALA A 380 10.88 2.75 16.31
N PHE A 381 10.11 3.74 15.89
CA PHE A 381 10.40 4.54 14.71
C PHE A 381 9.82 5.95 14.80
N THR A 382 10.38 6.85 13.98
CA THR A 382 9.87 8.21 13.80
C THR A 382 9.34 8.34 12.39
N ASP A 383 8.04 8.58 12.27
CA ASP A 383 7.37 8.80 11.01
C ASP A 383 7.43 10.27 10.60
N THR A 384 8.06 10.51 9.45
CA THR A 384 8.17 11.83 8.81
C THR A 384 7.50 11.87 7.44
N THR A 385 6.80 10.81 7.07
CA THR A 385 6.33 10.56 5.70
C THR A 385 5.27 11.57 5.26
N GLU A 386 4.44 12.02 6.20
CA GLU A 386 3.41 13.04 5.98
C GLU A 386 3.91 14.49 6.11
N LYS A 387 5.18 14.71 6.50
CA LYS A 387 5.75 16.06 6.65
C LYS A 387 5.66 16.87 5.35
N LYS A 388 5.88 16.21 4.20
CA LYS A 388 5.77 16.85 2.87
C LYS A 388 4.34 17.27 2.50
N TYR A 389 3.33 16.70 3.17
CA TYR A 389 1.92 17.06 3.04
C TYR A 389 1.43 17.98 4.17
N GLY A 390 2.34 18.38 5.07
CA GLY A 390 2.10 19.34 6.13
C GLY A 390 1.60 18.75 7.46
N HIS A 391 1.57 17.42 7.64
CA HIS A 391 0.93 16.83 8.84
C HIS A 391 1.87 16.56 10.02
N GLY A 392 3.12 17.02 9.93
CA GLY A 392 4.07 16.95 11.04
C GLY A 392 4.88 15.66 11.08
N VAL A 393 5.32 15.29 12.29
CA VAL A 393 6.20 14.16 12.59
C VAL A 393 5.70 13.50 13.87
N LYS A 394 5.57 12.18 13.90
CA LYS A 394 5.22 11.41 15.11
C LYS A 394 6.25 10.31 15.36
N SER A 395 6.46 9.96 16.62
CA SER A 395 7.33 8.86 17.02
C SER A 395 6.50 7.81 17.74
N PHE A 396 6.75 6.55 17.42
CA PHE A 396 6.02 5.40 17.94
C PHE A 396 7.00 4.41 18.57
N LYS A 397 6.55 3.73 19.63
CA LYS A 397 7.35 2.72 20.33
C LYS A 397 7.30 1.35 19.65
N SER A 398 6.25 1.09 18.88
CA SER A 398 6.01 -0.15 18.16
C SER A 398 5.06 0.10 16.98
N PHE A 399 4.88 -0.89 16.11
CA PHE A 399 3.83 -0.85 15.10
C PHE A 399 2.42 -0.85 15.71
N GLU A 400 2.25 -1.50 16.87
CA GLU A 400 1.02 -1.50 17.65
C GLU A 400 0.65 -0.11 18.17
N ASP A 401 1.61 0.59 18.74
CA ASP A 401 1.44 1.99 19.15
C ASP A 401 0.99 2.84 17.95
N ALA A 402 1.61 2.66 16.79
CA ALA A 402 1.24 3.38 15.57
C ALA A 402 -0.16 3.02 15.04
N TYR A 403 -0.54 1.74 14.95
CA TYR A 403 -1.86 1.39 14.41
C TYR A 403 -3.01 1.70 15.35
N TRP A 404 -2.80 1.71 16.68
CA TRP A 404 -3.81 2.18 17.62
C TRP A 404 -3.95 3.71 17.58
N ASP A 405 -2.86 4.45 17.45
CA ASP A 405 -2.89 5.90 17.24
C ASP A 405 -3.64 6.26 15.93
N ALA A 406 -3.35 5.54 14.84
CA ALA A 406 -4.08 5.64 13.58
C ALA A 406 -5.57 5.33 13.73
N SER A 407 -5.91 4.35 14.56
CA SER A 407 -7.29 3.94 14.82
C SER A 407 -8.05 5.03 15.57
N TYR A 408 -7.55 5.49 16.71
CA TYR A 408 -8.20 6.52 17.51
C TYR A 408 -8.26 7.89 16.82
N SER A 409 -7.35 8.17 15.88
CA SER A 409 -7.40 9.36 15.03
C SER A 409 -8.76 9.55 14.34
N ARG A 410 -9.46 8.45 14.01
CA ARG A 410 -10.74 8.49 13.27
C ARG A 410 -11.91 8.90 14.17
N MET A 411 -11.84 8.55 15.45
CA MET A 411 -12.77 9.03 16.46
C MET A 411 -12.50 10.52 16.75
N TYR A 412 -11.23 10.91 16.91
CA TYR A 412 -10.85 12.33 17.06
C TYR A 412 -11.27 13.18 15.86
N GLY A 413 -11.15 12.62 14.65
CA GLY A 413 -11.61 13.25 13.41
C GLY A 413 -13.13 13.44 13.31
N GLY A 414 -13.91 12.81 14.18
CA GLY A 414 -15.37 12.95 14.20
C GLY A 414 -16.12 12.05 13.21
N ILE A 415 -15.45 11.08 12.59
CA ILE A 415 -15.97 10.35 11.42
C ILE A 415 -16.24 8.86 11.69
N HIS A 416 -15.85 8.36 12.85
CA HIS A 416 -16.09 6.98 13.30
C HIS A 416 -16.54 6.94 14.76
N TYR A 417 -17.35 5.93 15.09
CA TYR A 417 -17.69 5.60 16.47
C TYR A 417 -16.58 4.75 17.09
N ARG A 418 -16.49 4.73 18.43
CA ARG A 418 -15.49 3.95 19.16
C ARG A 418 -15.52 2.46 18.81
N ASP A 419 -16.71 1.86 18.79
CA ASP A 419 -16.87 0.45 18.43
C ASP A 419 -16.41 0.16 16.98
N GLY A 420 -16.69 1.06 16.04
CA GLY A 420 -16.19 0.95 14.67
C GLY A 420 -14.67 1.04 14.55
N VAL A 421 -14.02 1.82 15.43
CA VAL A 421 -12.56 1.92 15.50
C VAL A 421 -11.95 0.65 16.10
N GLU A 422 -12.40 0.24 17.29
CA GLU A 422 -11.84 -0.89 18.04
C GLU A 422 -12.05 -2.22 17.30
N GLU A 423 -13.26 -2.49 16.80
CA GLU A 423 -13.54 -3.72 16.03
C GLU A 423 -12.86 -3.72 14.65
N GLY A 424 -12.61 -2.53 14.10
CA GLY A 424 -11.77 -2.37 12.92
C GLY A 424 -10.34 -2.81 13.19
N THR A 425 -9.76 -2.40 14.31
CA THR A 425 -8.40 -2.79 14.72
C THR A 425 -8.30 -4.30 14.94
N HIS A 426 -9.23 -4.90 15.71
CA HIS A 426 -9.24 -6.34 15.96
C HIS A 426 -9.39 -7.17 14.68
N LEU A 427 -10.21 -6.70 13.73
CA LEU A 427 -10.30 -7.31 12.40
C LEU A 427 -8.93 -7.31 11.71
N GLY A 428 -8.23 -6.17 11.74
CA GLY A 428 -6.91 -6.02 11.15
C GLY A 428 -5.87 -6.94 11.79
N GLU A 429 -5.79 -7.00 13.12
CA GLU A 429 -4.92 -7.92 13.86
C GLU A 429 -5.19 -9.38 13.46
N THR A 430 -6.48 -9.75 13.35
CA THR A 430 -6.89 -11.10 12.93
C THR A 430 -6.41 -11.42 11.52
N VAL A 431 -6.60 -10.50 10.56
CA VAL A 431 -6.13 -10.65 9.18
C VAL A 431 -4.61 -10.72 9.11
N GLY A 432 -3.90 -9.84 9.82
CA GLY A 432 -2.43 -9.82 9.85
C GLY A 432 -1.85 -11.12 10.40
N ASN A 433 -2.41 -11.63 11.49
CA ASN A 433 -2.05 -12.95 12.05
C ASN A 433 -2.34 -14.09 11.08
N TRP A 434 -3.46 -14.02 10.34
CA TRP A 434 -3.78 -15.02 9.32
C TRP A 434 -2.78 -15.02 8.17
N VAL A 435 -2.45 -13.85 7.62
CA VAL A 435 -1.47 -13.70 6.54
C VAL A 435 -0.11 -14.23 6.98
N TRP A 436 0.33 -13.84 8.19
CA TRP A 436 1.55 -14.38 8.79
C TRP A 436 1.50 -15.90 8.89
N LYS A 437 0.39 -16.50 9.34
CA LYS A 437 0.26 -17.96 9.45
C LYS A 437 0.27 -18.65 8.08
N LYS A 438 -0.49 -18.13 7.12
CA LYS A 438 -0.71 -18.70 5.78
C LYS A 438 0.56 -18.65 4.92
N LEU A 439 1.28 -17.54 4.94
CA LEU A 439 2.44 -17.32 4.07
C LEU A 439 3.73 -17.75 4.75
N ASN A 440 4.51 -18.58 4.08
CA ASN A 440 5.85 -18.98 4.47
C ASN A 440 6.86 -18.52 3.41
N THR A 441 7.46 -17.37 3.67
CA THR A 441 8.44 -16.70 2.80
C THR A 441 9.86 -17.18 3.04
N ARG A 442 10.17 -17.87 4.15
CA ARG A 442 11.54 -18.21 4.57
C ARG A 442 11.72 -19.72 4.75
N LYS A 443 12.87 -20.26 4.34
CA LYS A 443 13.13 -21.71 4.37
C LYS A 443 13.44 -22.29 5.75
N LYS A 444 14.01 -21.50 6.68
CA LYS A 444 14.54 -22.01 7.96
C LYS A 444 13.73 -21.62 9.22
N GLU A 445 12.85 -20.62 9.17
CA GLU A 445 12.27 -20.05 10.40
C GLU A 445 10.94 -20.70 10.86
N LYS A 446 10.10 -21.23 9.96
CA LYS A 446 8.82 -21.85 10.37
C LYS A 446 8.92 -23.32 10.81
N ASP A 447 9.95 -24.04 10.40
CA ASP A 447 10.16 -25.43 10.84
C ASP A 447 10.57 -25.50 12.32
N ALA A 448 11.08 -24.40 12.90
CA ALA A 448 11.42 -24.31 14.32
C ALA A 448 10.21 -24.04 15.24
N LEU A 449 9.11 -23.47 14.70
CA LEU A 449 7.86 -23.23 15.42
C LEU A 449 6.89 -24.42 15.36
N ALA A 450 7.11 -25.37 14.44
CA ALA A 450 6.33 -26.62 14.37
C ALA A 450 6.75 -27.68 15.41
N VAL A 451 7.77 -27.40 16.22
CA VAL A 451 8.33 -28.32 17.23
C VAL A 451 8.26 -27.73 18.66
N ARG A 452 7.43 -26.69 18.89
CA ARG A 452 7.19 -26.16 20.25
C ARG A 452 5.72 -26.17 20.61
#